data_AF-A0AAE1VQ10-F1
#
_entry.id   AF-A0AAE1VQ10-F1
#
_cell.length_a   1.000
_cell.length_b   1.000
_cell.length_c   1.000
_cell.angle_alpha   90.00
_cell.angle_beta   90.00
_cell.angle_gamma   90.00
#
_symmetry.space_group_name_H-M   'P 1'
#
loop_
_entity.id
_entity.type
_entity.pdbx_description
1 polymer ?
#
loop_
_entity_poly.entity_id
_entity_poly.type
_entity_poly.pdbx_seq_one_letter_code
_entity_poly.pdbx_strand_id
1 'polypeptide(L)'
;MDTEVDHYAVLDLPSGEEGAKLSEKDISKAYKKKALELHPDKRLDDPNAHLNFQKLKTSYEILKNEKARKLFDDLLRVKLEKIQRQSHQDSKRRKMMSDIDARERAAFSPDASILAREEEERIARKLKEKIAQIRAMHSKKVSTAPDPSQKEAHARAKESTEGKGE
;
A
#
# COMPACT_ATOMS: atom_id res chain seq x y z
N MET A 1 -37.79 -4.30 -14.90
CA MET A 1 -37.81 -2.94 -14.35
C MET A 1 -36.43 -2.72 -13.76
N ASP A 2 -35.63 -1.85 -14.38
CA ASP A 2 -34.25 -1.59 -13.96
C ASP A 2 -34.20 -0.78 -12.66
N THR A 3 -34.51 -1.42 -11.54
CA THR A 3 -34.53 -0.80 -10.19
C THR A 3 -33.16 -0.38 -9.67
N GLU A 4 -32.10 -0.72 -10.41
CA GLU A 4 -30.72 -0.42 -10.06
C GLU A 4 -30.19 0.84 -10.76
N VAL A 5 -30.90 1.31 -11.78
CA VAL A 5 -30.53 2.51 -12.54
C VAL A 5 -30.96 3.75 -11.77
N ASP A 6 -30.06 4.73 -11.68
CA ASP A 6 -30.40 6.03 -11.12
C ASP A 6 -31.21 6.84 -12.15
N HIS A 7 -32.52 6.87 -11.97
CA HIS A 7 -33.43 7.59 -12.86
C HIS A 7 -33.21 9.10 -12.85
N TYR A 8 -32.74 9.70 -11.75
CA TYR A 8 -32.41 11.13 -11.72
C TYR A 8 -31.16 11.40 -12.56
N ALA A 9 -30.13 10.57 -12.44
CA ALA A 9 -28.90 10.71 -13.22
C ALA A 9 -29.13 10.59 -14.73
N VAL A 10 -30.07 9.73 -15.18
CA VAL A 10 -30.42 9.59 -16.61
C VAL A 10 -30.99 10.90 -17.19
N LEU A 11 -31.68 11.70 -16.37
CA LEU A 11 -32.22 13.00 -16.76
C LEU A 11 -31.25 14.16 -16.50
N ASP A 12 -30.00 13.88 -16.12
CA ASP A 12 -29.01 14.87 -15.63
C ASP A 12 -29.54 15.70 -14.44
N LEU A 13 -30.26 15.06 -13.53
CA LEU A 13 -30.76 15.66 -12.31
C LEU A 13 -29.95 15.15 -11.10
N PRO A 14 -29.76 15.98 -10.07
CA PRO A 14 -29.12 15.52 -8.84
C PRO A 14 -29.99 14.44 -8.18
N SER A 15 -29.33 13.38 -7.72
CA SER A 15 -29.96 12.25 -7.03
C SER A 15 -29.92 12.45 -5.51
N GLY A 16 -30.78 11.73 -4.77
CA GLY A 16 -30.87 11.82 -3.31
C GLY A 16 -31.83 12.93 -2.83
N GLU A 17 -31.45 13.66 -1.78
CA GLU A 17 -32.33 14.66 -1.15
C GLU A 17 -32.67 15.84 -2.08
N GLU A 18 -31.73 16.24 -2.94
CA GLU A 18 -31.96 17.28 -3.95
C GLU A 18 -32.92 16.77 -5.04
N GLY A 19 -32.76 15.49 -5.42
CA GLY A 19 -33.64 14.80 -6.36
C GLY A 19 -35.08 14.76 -5.87
N ALA A 20 -35.29 14.45 -4.59
CA ALA A 20 -36.61 14.41 -3.96
C ALA A 20 -37.30 15.79 -3.89
N LYS A 21 -36.54 16.89 -3.87
CA LYS A 21 -37.07 18.27 -3.83
C LYS A 21 -37.53 18.81 -5.18
N LEU A 22 -37.15 18.17 -6.30
CA LEU A 22 -37.51 18.64 -7.64
C LEU A 22 -39.02 18.56 -7.90
N SER A 23 -39.57 19.58 -8.57
CA SER A 23 -40.96 19.55 -9.03
C SER A 23 -41.10 18.70 -10.29
N GLU A 24 -42.30 18.15 -10.54
CA GLU A 24 -42.64 17.46 -11.79
C GLU A 24 -42.37 18.33 -13.03
N LYS A 25 -42.52 19.66 -12.88
CA LYS A 25 -42.22 20.63 -13.94
C LYS A 25 -40.74 20.63 -14.31
N ASP A 26 -39.85 20.52 -13.32
CA ASP A 26 -38.40 20.53 -13.54
C ASP A 26 -37.95 19.21 -14.16
N ILE A 27 -38.50 18.10 -13.69
CA ILE A 27 -38.30 16.76 -14.28
C ILE A 27 -38.76 16.75 -15.75
N SER A 28 -39.92 17.33 -16.04
CA SER A 28 -40.44 17.42 -17.41
C SER A 28 -39.61 18.32 -18.31
N LYS A 29 -39.04 19.41 -17.79
CA LYS A 29 -38.11 20.28 -18.53
C LYS A 29 -36.81 19.54 -18.85
N ALA A 30 -36.23 18.86 -17.86
CA ALA A 30 -35.01 18.08 -18.03
C ALA A 30 -35.19 16.97 -19.05
N TYR A 31 -36.30 16.22 -18.97
CA TYR A 31 -36.65 15.19 -19.95
C TYR A 31 -36.72 15.75 -21.38
N LYS A 32 -37.40 16.87 -21.60
CA LYS A 32 -37.51 17.50 -22.93
C LYS A 32 -36.14 17.89 -23.48
N LYS A 33 -35.28 18.49 -22.66
CA LYS A 33 -33.92 18.86 -23.04
C LYS A 33 -33.13 17.61 -23.45
N LYS A 34 -33.15 16.57 -22.61
CA LYS A 34 -32.38 15.34 -22.84
C LYS A 34 -32.91 14.52 -24.01
N ALA A 35 -34.22 14.51 -24.23
CA ALA A 35 -34.85 13.82 -25.34
C ALA A 35 -34.45 14.41 -26.69
N LEU A 36 -34.21 15.72 -26.77
CA LEU A 36 -33.72 16.39 -27.98
C LEU A 36 -32.25 16.08 -28.27
N GLU A 37 -31.45 15.87 -27.23
CA GLU A 37 -30.03 15.50 -27.32
C GLU A 37 -29.84 14.02 -27.69
N LEU A 38 -30.67 13.14 -27.11
CA LEU A 38 -30.60 11.69 -27.30
C LEU A 38 -31.57 11.16 -28.35
N HIS A 39 -32.16 12.02 -29.18
CA HIS A 39 -33.12 11.60 -30.17
C HIS A 39 -32.46 10.68 -31.22
N PRO A 40 -33.02 9.48 -31.50
CA PRO A 40 -32.40 8.51 -32.42
C PRO A 40 -32.24 9.06 -33.85
N ASP A 41 -33.13 9.95 -34.28
CA ASP A 41 -33.06 10.61 -35.60
C ASP A 41 -31.80 11.47 -35.80
N LYS A 42 -31.24 12.03 -34.72
CA LYS A 42 -30.00 12.82 -34.77
C LYS A 42 -28.74 11.98 -34.54
N ARG A 43 -28.89 10.73 -34.09
CA ARG A 43 -27.81 9.82 -33.70
C ARG A 43 -27.94 8.49 -34.43
N LEU A 44 -28.04 8.57 -35.76
CA LEU A 44 -28.14 7.41 -36.65
C LEU A 44 -26.87 6.55 -36.62
N ASP A 45 -25.73 7.13 -36.26
CA ASP A 45 -24.43 6.45 -36.17
C ASP A 45 -24.28 5.60 -34.89
N ASP A 46 -25.10 5.86 -33.87
CA ASP A 46 -25.03 5.17 -32.59
C ASP A 46 -26.06 4.03 -32.50
N PRO A 47 -25.65 2.75 -32.55
CA PRO A 47 -26.58 1.62 -32.42
C PRO A 47 -27.30 1.58 -31.07
N ASN A 48 -26.74 2.25 -30.05
CA ASN A 48 -27.31 2.34 -28.72
C ASN A 48 -28.27 3.54 -28.54
N ALA A 49 -28.46 4.40 -29.54
CA ALA A 49 -29.32 5.58 -29.43
C ALA A 49 -30.75 5.21 -29.04
N HIS A 50 -31.30 4.16 -29.66
CA HIS A 50 -32.64 3.66 -29.33
C HIS A 50 -32.76 3.19 -27.88
N LEU A 51 -31.78 2.40 -27.41
CA LEU A 51 -31.76 1.88 -26.04
C LEU A 51 -31.63 3.02 -25.02
N ASN A 52 -30.80 4.02 -25.29
CA ASN A 52 -30.63 5.18 -24.42
C ASN A 52 -31.90 6.03 -24.36
N PHE A 53 -32.58 6.22 -25.49
CA PHE A 53 -33.86 6.93 -25.53
C PHE A 53 -34.96 6.17 -24.80
N GLN A 54 -34.98 4.84 -24.91
CA GLN A 54 -35.89 3.98 -24.15
C GLN A 54 -35.65 4.11 -22.64
N LYS A 55 -34.39 4.06 -22.19
CA LYS A 55 -34.00 4.29 -20.79
C LYS A 55 -34.41 5.67 -20.28
N LEU A 56 -34.27 6.69 -21.11
CA LEU A 56 -34.69 8.06 -20.78
C LEU A 56 -36.22 8.12 -20.58
N LYS A 57 -36.98 7.50 -21.49
CA LYS A 57 -38.45 7.45 -21.41
C LYS A 57 -38.92 6.70 -20.17
N THR A 58 -38.38 5.51 -19.89
CA THR A 58 -38.77 4.73 -18.70
C THR A 58 -38.43 5.46 -17.40
N SER A 59 -37.28 6.13 -17.35
CA SER A 59 -36.89 6.94 -16.19
C SER A 59 -37.85 8.11 -15.96
N TYR A 60 -38.27 8.79 -17.03
CA TYR A 60 -39.27 9.85 -16.94
C TYR A 60 -40.64 9.34 -16.45
N GLU A 61 -41.10 8.18 -16.92
CA GLU A 61 -42.38 7.59 -16.49
C GLU A 61 -42.39 7.25 -14.99
N ILE A 62 -41.26 6.76 -14.46
CA ILE A 62 -41.10 6.46 -13.04
C ILE A 62 -41.08 7.75 -12.20
N LEU A 63 -40.30 8.75 -12.62
CA LEU A 63 -40.19 10.02 -11.88
C LEU A 63 -41.44 10.90 -11.97
N LYS A 64 -42.22 10.76 -13.05
CA LYS A 64 -43.50 11.47 -13.24
C LYS A 64 -44.59 10.93 -12.31
N ASN A 65 -44.55 9.66 -11.95
CA ASN A 65 -45.56 9.07 -11.08
C ASN A 65 -45.15 9.24 -9.61
N GLU A 66 -45.86 10.10 -8.87
CA GLU A 66 -45.57 10.37 -7.45
C GLU A 66 -45.43 9.10 -6.59
N LYS A 67 -46.25 8.06 -6.84
CA LYS A 67 -46.18 6.80 -6.08
C LYS A 67 -44.89 6.05 -6.38
N ALA A 68 -44.51 5.96 -7.66
CA ALA A 68 -43.29 5.27 -8.07
C ALA A 68 -42.04 6.05 -7.61
N ARG A 69 -42.09 7.39 -7.70
CA ARG A 69 -41.04 8.27 -7.21
C ARG A 69 -40.79 8.10 -5.71
N LYS A 70 -41.83 8.10 -4.88
CA LYS A 70 -41.70 7.86 -3.43
C LYS A 70 -41.03 6.53 -3.11
N LEU A 71 -41.45 5.45 -3.78
CA LEU A 71 -40.86 4.12 -3.59
C LEU A 71 -39.39 4.08 -4.01
N PHE A 72 -39.05 4.78 -5.10
CA PHE A 72 -37.67 4.89 -5.56
C PHE A 72 -36.81 5.69 -4.57
N ASP A 73 -37.31 6.82 -4.07
CA ASP A 73 -36.62 7.64 -3.07
C ASP A 73 -36.43 6.86 -1.75
N ASP A 74 -37.43 6.08 -1.32
CA ASP A 74 -37.31 5.19 -0.16
C ASP A 74 -36.26 4.09 -0.38
N LEU A 75 -36.21 3.49 -1.58
CA LEU A 75 -35.19 2.50 -1.94
C LEU A 75 -33.79 3.11 -1.91
N LEU A 76 -33.61 4.33 -2.45
CA LEU A 76 -32.35 5.05 -2.39
C LEU A 76 -31.91 5.28 -0.95
N ARG A 77 -32.82 5.72 -0.07
CA ARG A 77 -32.52 5.91 1.37
C ARG A 77 -32.05 4.62 2.02
N VAL A 78 -32.75 3.51 1.81
CA VAL A 78 -32.38 2.20 2.37
C VAL A 78 -31.03 1.72 1.83
N LYS A 79 -30.76 1.94 0.54
CA LYS A 79 -29.49 1.57 -0.09
C LYS A 79 -28.32 2.38 0.49
N LEU A 80 -28.50 3.68 0.67
CA LEU A 80 -27.50 4.55 1.29
C LEU A 80 -27.22 4.15 2.75
N GLU A 81 -28.26 3.90 3.53
CA GLU A 81 -28.13 3.42 4.92
C GLU A 81 -27.37 2.09 4.99
N LYS A 82 -27.67 1.15 4.07
CA LYS A 82 -26.96 -0.12 3.98
C LYS A 82 -25.48 0.07 3.66
N ILE A 83 -25.14 0.96 2.71
CA ILE A 83 -23.75 1.27 2.36
C ILE A 83 -23.02 1.87 3.56
N GLN A 84 -23.64 2.81 4.27
CA GLN A 84 -23.07 3.43 5.45
C GLN A 84 -22.86 2.42 6.60
N ARG A 85 -23.81 1.52 6.81
CA ARG A 85 -23.68 0.44 7.80
C ARG A 85 -22.55 -0.52 7.43
N GLN A 86 -22.44 -0.90 6.16
CA GLN A 86 -21.37 -1.76 5.67
C GLN A 86 -20.00 -1.11 5.82
N SER A 87 -19.84 0.17 5.44
CA SER A 87 -18.56 0.87 5.59
C SER A 87 -18.12 0.97 7.07
N HIS A 88 -19.06 1.19 7.98
CA HIS A 88 -18.79 1.14 9.42
C HIS A 88 -18.41 -0.26 9.92
N GLN A 89 -18.98 -1.32 9.35
CA GLN A 89 -18.60 -2.69 9.69
C GLN A 89 -17.25 -3.07 9.09
N ASP A 90 -16.96 -2.65 7.87
CA ASP A 90 -15.71 -2.94 7.16
C ASP A 90 -14.52 -2.26 7.83
N SER A 91 -14.66 -1.02 8.29
CA SER A 91 -13.60 -0.36 9.07
C SER A 91 -13.27 -1.09 10.37
N LYS A 92 -14.29 -1.61 11.08
CA LYS A 92 -14.10 -2.43 12.29
C LYS A 92 -13.44 -3.77 11.97
N ARG A 93 -13.90 -4.46 10.92
CA ARG A 93 -13.32 -5.72 10.45
C ARG A 93 -11.86 -5.54 10.03
N ARG A 94 -11.54 -4.49 9.29
CA ARG A 94 -10.17 -4.18 8.84
C ARG A 94 -9.24 -3.91 10.01
N LYS A 95 -9.68 -3.16 11.03
CA LYS A 95 -8.91 -2.94 12.26
C LYS A 95 -8.66 -4.26 13.00
N MET A 96 -9.71 -5.05 13.22
CA MET A 96 -9.59 -6.36 13.87
C MET A 96 -8.63 -7.29 13.12
N MET A 97 -8.70 -7.33 11.79
CA MET A 97 -7.80 -8.11 10.95
C MET A 97 -6.34 -7.65 11.10
N SER A 98 -6.10 -6.33 11.11
CA SER A 98 -4.77 -5.77 11.33
C SER A 98 -4.21 -6.09 12.71
N ASP A 99 -5.07 -6.08 13.74
CA ASP A 99 -4.65 -6.39 15.11
C ASP A 99 -4.31 -7.89 15.27
N ILE A 100 -5.04 -8.78 14.60
CA ILE A 100 -4.74 -10.21 14.55
C ILE A 100 -3.42 -10.46 13.81
N ASP A 101 -3.26 -9.89 12.62
CA ASP A 101 -2.06 -10.09 11.78
C ASP A 101 -0.79 -9.55 12.46
N ALA A 102 -0.89 -8.39 13.14
CA ALA A 102 0.20 -7.86 13.95
C ALA A 102 0.57 -8.79 15.11
N ARG A 103 -0.43 -9.41 15.74
CA ARG A 103 -0.20 -10.34 16.85
C ARG A 103 0.39 -11.66 16.38
N GLU A 104 -0.06 -12.19 15.25
CA GLU A 104 0.57 -13.35 14.62
C GLU A 104 2.02 -13.04 14.24
N ARG A 105 2.28 -11.88 13.62
CA ARG A 105 3.65 -11.47 13.27
C ARG A 105 4.57 -11.31 14.48
N ALA A 106 4.07 -10.81 15.61
CA ALA A 106 4.84 -10.68 16.84
C ALA A 106 5.06 -12.02 17.55
N ALA A 107 4.08 -12.93 17.51
CA ALA A 107 4.20 -14.25 18.11
C ALA A 107 5.10 -15.19 17.28
N PHE A 108 5.13 -15.01 15.96
CA PHE A 108 5.96 -15.76 15.02
C PHE A 108 7.24 -15.02 14.59
N SER A 109 7.54 -13.83 15.12
CA SER A 109 8.85 -13.20 14.85
C SER A 109 9.93 -14.03 15.53
N PRO A 110 11.05 -14.35 14.84
CA PRO A 110 12.18 -15.02 15.47
C PRO A 110 12.56 -14.24 16.72
N ASP A 111 12.62 -14.92 17.87
CA ASP A 111 12.93 -14.30 19.14
C ASP A 111 14.21 -13.45 18.99
N ALA A 112 14.18 -12.21 19.48
CA ALA A 112 15.27 -11.25 19.26
C ALA A 112 16.62 -11.80 19.77
N SER A 113 16.57 -12.71 20.74
CA SER A 113 17.72 -13.45 21.26
C SER A 113 18.35 -14.38 20.21
N ILE A 114 17.56 -14.99 19.34
CA ILE A 114 18.02 -15.89 18.27
C ILE A 114 18.67 -15.06 17.16
N LEU A 115 18.05 -13.95 16.75
CA LEU A 115 18.63 -13.04 15.76
C LEU A 115 19.96 -12.44 16.25
N ALA A 116 20.04 -12.05 17.52
CA ALA A 116 21.26 -11.53 18.12
C ALA A 116 22.38 -12.59 18.15
N ARG A 117 22.08 -13.84 18.51
CA ARG A 117 23.05 -14.96 18.50
C ARG A 117 23.58 -15.23 17.09
N GLU A 118 22.72 -15.25 16.09
CA GLU A 118 23.13 -15.47 14.70
C GLU A 118 24.05 -14.35 14.20
N GLU A 119 23.77 -13.10 14.59
CA GLU A 119 24.58 -11.94 14.25
C GLU A 119 25.95 -11.97 14.94
N GLU A 120 25.98 -12.28 16.24
CA GLU A 120 27.21 -12.50 17.01
C GLU A 120 28.07 -13.60 16.38
N GLU A 121 27.50 -14.74 15.99
CA GLU A 121 28.22 -15.82 15.31
C GLU A 121 28.76 -15.39 13.94
N ARG A 122 28.04 -14.53 13.21
CA ARG A 122 28.52 -13.96 11.94
C ARG A 122 29.70 -13.04 12.16
N ILE A 123 29.63 -12.18 13.17
CA ILE A 123 30.72 -11.27 13.55
C ILE A 123 31.93 -12.07 14.04
N ALA A 124 31.72 -13.08 14.88
CA ALA A 124 32.77 -13.96 15.39
C ALA A 124 33.46 -14.74 14.26
N ARG A 125 32.70 -15.23 13.26
CA ARG A 125 33.27 -15.87 12.06
C ARG A 125 34.18 -14.92 11.29
N LYS A 126 33.72 -13.70 11.00
CA LYS A 126 34.52 -12.67 10.31
C LYS A 126 35.77 -12.30 11.11
N LEU A 127 35.65 -12.16 12.44
CA LEU A 127 36.78 -11.86 13.32
C LEU A 127 37.82 -12.99 13.29
N LYS A 128 37.37 -14.25 13.38
CA LYS A 128 38.24 -15.43 13.31
C LYS A 128 38.99 -15.50 11.99
N GLU A 129 38.32 -15.24 10.87
CA GLU A 129 38.95 -15.17 9.55
C GLU A 129 40.00 -14.07 9.47
N LYS A 130 39.69 -12.86 9.99
CA LYS A 130 40.65 -11.75 9.99
C LYS A 130 41.87 -12.04 10.86
N ILE A 131 41.68 -12.65 12.02
CA ILE A 131 42.78 -13.10 12.90
C ILE A 131 43.65 -14.14 12.18
N ALA A 132 43.03 -15.10 11.49
CA ALA A 132 43.76 -16.11 10.72
C ALA A 132 44.56 -15.47 9.57
N GLN A 133 43.97 -14.53 8.84
CA GLN A 133 44.64 -13.76 7.79
C GLN A 133 45.85 -12.98 8.34
N ILE A 134 45.69 -12.32 9.49
CA ILE A 134 46.76 -11.58 10.17
C ILE A 134 47.86 -12.54 10.60
N ARG A 135 47.54 -13.67 11.24
CA ARG A 135 48.55 -14.67 11.65
C ARG A 135 49.32 -15.24 10.46
N ALA A 136 48.63 -15.49 9.33
CA ALA A 136 49.27 -15.94 8.10
C ALA A 136 50.15 -14.86 7.43
N MET A 137 49.78 -13.58 7.53
CA MET A 137 50.63 -12.48 7.08
C MET A 137 51.88 -12.34 7.96
N HIS A 138 51.75 -12.52 9.27
CA HIS A 138 52.88 -12.45 10.21
C HIS A 138 53.82 -13.66 10.10
N SER A 139 53.31 -14.88 9.84
CA SER A 139 54.16 -16.06 9.61
C SER A 139 54.98 -15.93 8.33
N LYS A 140 54.40 -15.36 7.26
CA LYS A 140 55.12 -15.03 6.01
C LYS A 140 56.17 -13.94 6.20
N LYS A 141 55.92 -12.97 7.08
CA LYS A 141 56.86 -11.88 7.40
C LYS A 141 58.05 -12.35 8.26
N VAL A 142 57.85 -13.34 9.13
CA VAL A 142 58.93 -13.97 9.92
C VAL A 142 59.83 -14.87 9.05
N SER A 143 59.31 -15.45 7.97
CA SER A 143 60.12 -16.22 7.00
C SER A 143 60.91 -15.40 5.98
N THR A 144 60.79 -14.06 5.98
CA THR A 144 61.49 -13.15 5.03
C THR A 144 62.55 -12.26 5.69
N ALA A 145 62.94 -12.53 6.94
CA ALA A 145 64.09 -11.85 7.56
C ALA A 145 65.40 -12.54 7.11
N PRO A 146 66.38 -11.82 6.53
CA PRO A 146 67.65 -12.42 6.12
C PRO A 146 68.52 -12.75 7.34
N ASP A 147 69.15 -13.92 7.27
CA ASP A 147 70.11 -14.50 8.21
C ASP A 147 71.33 -13.56 8.46
N PRO A 148 71.61 -13.13 9.71
CA PRO A 148 72.78 -12.34 10.04
C PRO A 148 73.92 -13.25 10.52
N SER A 149 74.39 -14.16 9.67
CA SER A 149 75.60 -14.92 9.91
C SER A 149 76.62 -14.72 8.79
N GLN A 150 77.12 -13.49 8.67
CA GLN A 150 78.43 -13.16 8.09
C GLN A 150 78.77 -11.68 8.34
N LYS A 151 79.57 -11.42 9.38
CA LYS A 151 80.58 -10.34 9.44
C LYS A 151 81.44 -10.58 10.67
N GLU A 152 82.49 -11.35 10.43
CA GLU A 152 83.61 -11.54 11.34
C GLU A 152 84.34 -10.22 11.63
N ALA A 153 84.91 -10.18 12.83
CA ALA A 153 86.20 -9.59 13.15
C ALA A 153 86.46 -8.14 12.67
N HIS A 154 86.15 -7.17 13.54
CA HIS A 154 87.10 -6.12 13.93
C HIS A 154 86.46 -5.24 15.02
N ALA A 155 86.96 -5.37 16.26
CA ALA A 155 87.08 -4.34 17.30
C ALA A 155 87.04 -4.97 18.72
N ARG A 156 87.98 -5.88 18.97
CA ARG A 156 88.47 -6.15 20.32
C ARG A 156 89.39 -4.99 20.70
N ALA A 157 88.92 -4.04 21.49
CA ALA A 157 89.75 -3.26 22.42
C ALA A 157 88.91 -2.27 23.24
N LYS A 158 89.20 -2.26 24.55
CA LYS A 158 88.85 -1.30 25.61
C LYS A 158 87.56 -1.63 26.38
N GLU A 159 87.65 -2.45 27.44
CA GLU A 159 88.15 -2.10 28.80
C GLU A 159 87.11 -1.22 29.51
N SER A 160 86.24 -1.82 30.34
CA SER A 160 86.48 -2.16 31.74
C SER A 160 86.76 -0.91 32.59
N THR A 161 85.74 -0.32 33.22
CA THR A 161 85.85 0.32 34.54
C THR A 161 84.47 0.40 35.22
N GLU A 162 84.41 -0.21 36.43
CA GLU A 162 83.66 0.15 37.65
C GLU A 162 82.17 0.56 37.59
N GLY A 163 81.21 0.03 38.36
CA GLY A 163 81.25 -0.75 39.60
C GLY A 163 81.00 0.11 40.84
N LYS A 164 79.81 -0.05 41.48
CA LYS A 164 79.43 0.35 42.86
C LYS A 164 79.45 1.88 43.16
N GLY A 165 78.62 2.48 44.00
CA GLY A 165 77.65 2.05 45.02
C GLY A 165 77.32 3.28 45.88
N GLU A 166 76.20 3.19 46.62
CA GLU A 166 75.58 4.20 47.52
C GLU A 166 74.80 5.37 46.90
#